data_AF-A0A838P7X3-F1
#
_entry.id   AF-A0A838P7X3-F1
#
_cell.length_a   1.000
_cell.length_b   1.000
_cell.length_c   1.000
_cell.angle_alpha   90.00
_cell.angle_beta   90.00
_cell.angle_gamma   90.00
#
_symmetry.space_group_name_H-M   'P 1'
#
loop_
_entity.id
_entity.type
_entity.pdbx_description
1 polymer ?
#
loop_
_entity_poly.entity_id
_entity_poly.type
_entity_poly.pdbx_seq_one_letter_code
_entity_poly.pdbx_strand_id
1 'polypeptide(L)'
;MTLASLWQVLKRAFAGWWNDNVPRLGASLSFYTLFALAPILIVAIAIAGFFFGPEAVRGEIVGQVRGLVGTEGARAVQAMLE
;
A
#
# COMPACT_ATOMS: atom_id res chain seq x y z
N MET A 1 2.64 -6.48 36.54
CA MET A 1 1.41 -5.84 36.03
C MET A 1 0.23 -6.70 36.45
N THR A 2 -0.80 -6.12 37.09
CA THR A 2 -2.01 -6.88 37.44
C THR A 2 -2.93 -6.96 36.23
N LEU A 3 -3.76 -8.01 36.14
CA LEU A 3 -4.72 -8.19 35.04
C LEU A 3 -5.63 -6.98 34.87
N ALA A 4 -6.02 -6.35 35.98
CA ALA A 4 -6.81 -5.12 36.01
C ALA A 4 -6.09 -3.92 35.36
N SER A 5 -4.78 -3.75 35.62
CA SER A 5 -3.97 -2.68 35.01
C SER A 5 -3.81 -2.87 33.51
N LEU A 6 -3.58 -4.10 33.03
CA LEU A 6 -3.47 -4.42 31.62
C LEU A 6 -4.78 -4.12 30.86
N TRP A 7 -5.92 -4.49 31.46
CA TRP A 7 -7.24 -4.20 30.92
C TRP A 7 -7.50 -2.68 30.78
N GLN A 8 -7.10 -1.89 31.78
CA GLN A 8 -7.24 -0.43 31.71
C GLN A 8 -6.39 0.18 30.60
N VAL A 9 -5.16 -0.30 30.40
CA VAL A 9 -4.28 0.17 29.32
C VAL A 9 -4.89 -0.16 27.95
N LEU A 10 -5.34 -1.40 27.73
CA LEU A 10 -5.98 -1.80 26.48
C LEU A 10 -7.24 -0.98 26.19
N LYS A 11 -8.09 -0.77 27.20
CA LYS A 11 -9.31 0.04 27.05
C LYS A 11 -8.98 1.48 26.66
N ARG A 12 -7.96 2.08 27.28
CA ARG A 12 -7.51 3.45 26.96
C ARG A 12 -6.89 3.53 25.58
N ALA A 13 -6.07 2.56 25.19
CA ALA A 13 -5.45 2.50 23.87
C ALA A 13 -6.52 2.37 22.76
N PHE A 14 -7.51 1.49 22.94
CA PHE A 14 -8.59 1.33 21.98
C PHE A 14 -9.46 2.60 21.89
N ALA A 15 -9.80 3.21 23.03
CA ALA A 15 -10.57 4.46 23.03
C ALA A 15 -9.81 5.60 22.33
N GLY A 16 -8.50 5.73 22.56
CA GLY A 16 -7.65 6.68 21.85
C GLY A 16 -7.63 6.42 20.35
N TRP A 17 -7.31 5.19 19.94
CA TRP A 17 -7.29 4.77 18.54
C TRP A 17 -8.60 5.03 17.80
N TRP A 18 -9.74 4.81 18.48
CA TRP A 18 -11.06 5.09 17.92
C TRP A 18 -11.32 6.60 17.79
N ASN A 19 -11.04 7.37 18.85
CA ASN A 19 -11.23 8.82 18.87
C ASN A 19 -10.34 9.55 17.85
N ASP A 20 -9.14 9.01 17.59
CA ASP A 20 -8.21 9.50 16.57
C ASP A 20 -8.64 9.16 15.13
N ASN A 21 -9.82 8.54 14.96
CA ASN A 21 -10.39 8.15 13.66
C ASN A 21 -9.46 7.25 12.83
N VAL A 22 -8.62 6.45 13.48
CA VAL A 22 -7.62 5.62 12.80
C VAL A 22 -8.23 4.66 11.78
N PRO A 23 -9.40 4.02 11.98
CA PRO A 23 -10.04 3.22 10.93
C PRO A 23 -10.30 4.00 9.65
N ARG A 24 -10.82 5.24 9.78
CA ARG A 24 -11.16 6.10 8.64
C ARG A 24 -9.89 6.56 7.93
N LEU A 25 -8.87 6.97 8.70
CA LEU A 25 -7.58 7.37 8.14
C LEU A 25 -6.89 6.20 7.43
N GLY A 26 -6.87 5.02 8.04
CA GLY A 26 -6.35 3.79 7.43
C GLY A 26 -7.09 3.43 6.15
N ALA A 27 -8.43 3.48 6.15
CA ALA A 27 -9.22 3.25 4.95
C ALA A 27 -8.89 4.29 3.86
N SER A 28 -8.82 5.57 4.20
CA SER A 28 -8.49 6.63 3.24
C SER A 28 -7.10 6.46 2.63
N LEU A 29 -6.11 6.05 3.43
CA LEU A 29 -4.76 5.78 2.95
C LEU A 29 -4.75 4.60 1.99
N SER A 30 -5.38 3.48 2.36
CA SER A 30 -5.46 2.28 1.51
C SER A 30 -6.18 2.56 0.19
N PHE A 31 -7.33 3.24 0.22
CA PHE A 31 -8.06 3.60 -1.01
C PHE A 31 -7.27 4.60 -1.85
N TYR A 32 -6.67 5.62 -1.24
CA TYR A 32 -5.84 6.57 -1.97
C TYR A 32 -4.67 5.89 -2.65
N THR A 33 -3.93 5.03 -1.95
CA THR A 33 -2.86 4.24 -2.53
C THR A 33 -3.36 3.37 -3.68
N LEU A 34 -4.43 2.59 -3.48
CA LEU A 34 -4.98 1.69 -4.50
C LEU A 34 -5.41 2.44 -5.76
N PHE A 35 -6.16 3.54 -5.61
CA PHE A 35 -6.69 4.29 -6.75
C PHE A 35 -5.64 5.18 -7.42
N ALA A 36 -4.63 5.66 -6.69
CA ALA A 36 -3.53 6.45 -7.26
C ALA A 36 -2.43 5.57 -7.89
N LEU A 37 -2.34 4.29 -7.56
CA LEU A 37 -1.23 3.43 -7.97
C LEU A 37 -1.07 3.34 -9.50
N ALA A 38 -2.15 3.03 -10.22
CA ALA A 38 -2.12 2.93 -11.69
C ALA A 38 -1.61 4.21 -12.37
N PRO A 39 -2.21 5.41 -12.15
CA PRO A 39 -1.74 6.62 -12.81
C PRO A 39 -0.31 6.99 -12.45
N ILE A 40 0.12 6.76 -11.20
CA ILE A 40 1.52 6.99 -10.79
C ILE A 40 2.47 6.07 -11.56
N LEU A 41 2.13 4.77 -11.66
CA LEU A 41 2.97 3.81 -12.38
C LEU A 41 3.02 4.10 -13.87
N ILE A 42 1.92 4.53 -14.49
CA ILE A 42 1.90 4.94 -15.90
C ILE A 42 2.89 6.09 -16.13
N VAL A 43 2.87 7.12 -15.28
CA VAL A 43 3.81 8.25 -15.37
C VAL A 43 5.25 7.79 -15.14
N ALA A 44 5.49 6.94 -14.14
CA ALA A 44 6.82 6.41 -13.85
C ALA A 44 7.37 5.57 -15.03
N ILE A 45 6.54 4.71 -15.63
CA ILE A 45 6.90 3.89 -16.79
C ILE A 45 7.14 4.77 -18.02
N ALA A 46 6.35 5.83 -18.24
CA ALA A 46 6.59 6.75 -19.34
C ALA A 46 7.97 7.44 -19.23
N ILE A 47 8.32 7.92 -18.02
CA ILE A 47 9.58 8.62 -17.78
C ILE A 47 10.77 7.66 -17.89
N ALA A 48 10.74 6.53 -17.19
CA ALA A 48 11.85 5.57 -17.20
C ALA A 48 11.93 4.81 -18.53
N GLY A 49 10.78 4.48 -19.13
CA GLY A 49 10.67 3.77 -20.40
C GLY A 49 11.22 4.57 -21.58
N PHE A 50 11.28 5.90 -21.48
CA PHE A 50 12.00 6.73 -22.45
C PHE A 50 13.49 6.39 -22.54
N PHE A 51 14.12 6.00 -21.42
CA PHE A 51 15.55 5.67 -21.38
C PHE A 51 15.83 4.17 -21.55
N PHE A 52 14.96 3.31 -21.00
CA PHE A 52 15.22 1.87 -20.87
C PHE A 52 14.27 0.98 -21.68
N GLY A 53 13.25 1.57 -22.31
CA GLY A 53 12.15 0.84 -22.94
C GLY A 53 11.02 0.53 -21.95
N PRO A 54 9.74 0.70 -22.32
CA PRO A 54 8.61 0.56 -21.40
C PRO A 54 8.43 -0.87 -20.88
N GLU A 55 8.71 -1.89 -21.71
CA GLU A 55 8.60 -3.30 -21.32
C GLU A 55 9.62 -3.71 -20.26
N ALA A 56 10.86 -3.22 -20.37
CA ALA A 56 11.91 -3.50 -19.38
C ALA A 56 11.55 -2.90 -18.02
N VAL A 57 11.05 -1.66 -18.00
CA VAL A 57 10.63 -0.97 -16.77
C VAL A 57 9.42 -1.65 -16.15
N ARG A 58 8.41 -2.04 -16.96
CA ARG A 58 7.24 -2.77 -16.46
C ARG A 58 7.63 -4.08 -15.78
N GLY A 59 8.49 -4.87 -16.42
CA GLY A 59 8.97 -6.14 -15.86
C GLY A 59 9.69 -5.96 -14.53
N GLU A 60 10.57 -4.96 -14.45
CA GLU A 60 11.30 -4.65 -13.21
C GLU A 60 10.36 -4.20 -12.08
N ILE A 61 9.41 -3.31 -12.37
CA ILE A 61 8.40 -2.85 -11.38
C ILE A 61 7.61 -4.03 -10.82
N VAL A 62 7.12 -4.92 -11.68
CA VAL A 62 6.38 -6.12 -11.24
C VAL A 62 7.27 -7.02 -10.38
N GLY A 63 8.55 -7.17 -10.72
CA GLY A 63 9.55 -7.89 -9.92
C GLY A 63 9.73 -7.30 -8.52
N GLN A 64 9.88 -5.97 -8.43
CA GLN A 64 10.02 -5.26 -7.15
C GLN A 64 8.76 -5.37 -6.29
N VAL A 65 7.57 -5.18 -6.89
CA VAL A 65 6.29 -5.33 -6.19
C VAL A 65 6.13 -6.74 -5.65
N ARG A 66 6.56 -7.77 -6.40
CA ARG A 66 6.54 -9.15 -5.93
C ARG A 66 7.41 -9.36 -4.70
N GLY A 67 8.57 -8.70 -4.63
CA GLY A 67 9.45 -8.74 -3.46
C GLY A 67 8.86 -8.07 -2.22
N LEU A 68 8.08 -7.00 -2.40
CA LEU A 68 7.53 -6.19 -1.31
C LEU A 68 6.15 -6.68 -0.80
N VAL A 69 5.26 -7.01 -1.72
CA VAL A 69 3.83 -7.28 -1.46
C VAL A 69 3.47 -8.76 -1.74
N GLY A 70 4.39 -9.52 -2.35
CA GLY A 70 4.18 -10.90 -2.72
C GLY A 70 3.52 -11.08 -4.09
N THR A 71 3.29 -12.34 -4.45
CA THR A 71 2.85 -12.74 -5.79
C THR A 71 1.46 -12.22 -6.17
N GLU A 72 0.52 -12.13 -5.21
CA GLU A 72 -0.82 -11.59 -5.49
C GLU A 72 -0.79 -10.09 -5.75
N GLY A 73 -0.03 -9.33 -4.96
CA GLY A 73 0.12 -7.89 -5.15
C GLY A 73 0.77 -7.57 -6.50
N ALA A 74 1.79 -8.34 -6.89
CA ALA A 74 2.42 -8.21 -8.19
C ALA A 74 1.46 -8.49 -9.35
N ARG A 75 0.62 -9.53 -9.23
CA ARG A 75 -0.42 -9.83 -10.22
C ARG A 75 -1.44 -8.70 -10.34
N ALA A 76 -1.86 -8.12 -9.22
CA ALA A 76 -2.77 -6.97 -9.23
C ALA A 76 -2.14 -5.77 -9.94
N VAL A 77 -0.88 -5.44 -9.62
CA VAL A 77 -0.16 -4.35 -10.31
C VAL A 77 0.02 -4.63 -11.79
N GLN A 78 0.38 -5.85 -12.17
CA GLN A 78 0.51 -6.23 -13.57
C GLN A 78 -0.82 -6.04 -14.33
N ALA A 79 -1.93 -6.48 -13.75
CA ALA A 79 -3.26 -6.31 -14.33
C ALA A 79 -3.71 -4.84 -14.44
N MET A 80 -3.17 -3.93 -13.61
CA MET A 80 -3.42 -2.49 -13.75
C MET A 80 -2.63 -1.86 -14.90
N LEU A 81 -1.52 -2.47 -15.29
CA LEU A 81 -0.64 -1.95 -16.33
C LEU A 81 -1.01 -2.50 -17.71
N GLU A 82 -1.52 -3.74 -17.79
CA GLU A 82 -2.06 -4.34 -19.02
C GLU A 82 -3.28 -3.57 -19.56
#